data_AF-A0A8K1ZT45-F1
#
_entry.id   AF-A0A8K1ZT45-F1
#
_cell.length_a   1.000
_cell.length_b   1.000
_cell.length_c   1.000
_cell.angle_alpha   90.00
_cell.angle_beta   90.00
_cell.angle_gamma   90.00
#
_symmetry.space_group_name_H-M   'P 1'
#
loop_
_entity.id
_entity.type
_entity.pdbx_description
1 polymer ?
#
loop_
_entity_poly.entity_id
_entity_poly.type
_entity_poly.pdbx_seq_one_letter_code
_entity_poly.pdbx_strand_id
1 'polypeptide(L)'
;MAVPKKRTSLAKKRIRKNIWKREGYWAARKAFSLAKSLSTGNAKSFLYDKNKNKKKKRTKSWKNLNQYDSLNCIVISKMKDSH
;
A
#
# COMPACT_ATOMS: atom_id res chain seq x y z
N MET A 1 22.85 9.12 -30.59
CA MET A 1 21.84 9.78 -29.73
C MET A 1 22.31 11.18 -29.39
N ALA A 2 21.40 12.16 -29.34
CA ALA A 2 21.77 13.53 -28.98
C ALA A 2 22.09 13.63 -27.47
N VAL A 3 23.25 14.20 -27.14
CA VAL A 3 23.74 14.36 -25.75
C VAL A 3 23.63 15.82 -25.35
N PRO A 4 23.08 16.15 -24.15
CA PRO A 4 23.00 17.53 -23.70
C PRO A 4 24.40 18.11 -23.44
N LYS A 5 24.71 19.21 -24.11
CA LYS A 5 26.03 19.86 -24.00
C LYS A 5 26.28 20.51 -22.65
N LYS A 6 25.22 20.94 -21.95
CA LYS A 6 25.28 21.66 -20.66
C LYS A 6 24.14 21.21 -19.74
N ARG A 7 24.35 21.35 -18.43
CA ARG A 7 23.29 21.12 -17.43
C ARG A 7 22.19 22.17 -17.52
N THR A 8 20.95 21.77 -17.30
CA THR A 8 19.84 22.72 -17.21
C THR A 8 19.91 23.52 -15.91
N SER A 9 19.61 24.81 -15.96
CA SER A 9 19.54 25.65 -14.76
C SER A 9 18.50 25.13 -13.76
N LEU A 10 18.69 25.45 -12.49
CA LEU A 10 17.84 24.97 -11.40
C LEU A 10 16.39 25.45 -11.56
N ALA A 11 16.20 26.70 -12.00
CA ALA A 11 14.89 27.26 -12.30
C ALA A 11 14.14 26.45 -13.37
N LYS A 12 14.80 26.17 -14.51
CA LYS A 12 14.22 25.37 -15.61
C LYS A 12 13.92 23.92 -15.19
N LYS A 13 14.71 23.35 -14.27
CA LYS A 13 14.42 22.03 -13.68
C LYS A 13 13.18 22.07 -12.78
N ARG A 14 13.03 23.12 -11.94
CA ARG A 14 11.87 23.28 -11.05
C ARG A 14 10.57 23.48 -11.82
N ILE A 15 10.57 24.31 -12.88
CA ILE A 15 9.38 24.54 -13.71
C ILE A 15 8.84 23.23 -14.30
N ARG A 16 9.70 22.41 -14.90
CA ARG A 16 9.30 21.09 -15.44
C ARG A 16 8.71 20.17 -14.37
N LYS A 17 9.31 20.14 -13.17
CA LYS A 17 8.77 19.37 -12.03
C LYS A 17 7.42 19.91 -11.55
N ASN A 18 7.22 21.22 -11.54
CA ASN A 18 5.96 21.84 -11.13
C ASN A 18 4.83 21.53 -12.11
N ILE A 19 5.12 21.50 -13.41
CA ILE A 19 4.16 21.07 -14.43
C ILE A 19 3.71 19.63 -14.15
N TRP A 20 4.66 18.72 -13.91
CA TRP A 20 4.33 17.33 -13.57
C TRP A 20 3.51 17.19 -12.28
N LYS A 21 3.80 18.01 -11.25
CA LYS A 21 3.05 18.02 -9.99
C LYS A 21 1.65 18.65 -10.10
N ARG A 22 1.40 19.47 -11.12
CA ARG A 22 0.13 20.20 -11.32
C ARG A 22 -1.05 19.25 -11.51
N GLU A 23 -0.83 18.09 -12.12
CA GLU A 23 -1.86 17.08 -12.34
C GLU A 23 -2.47 16.57 -11.02
N GLY A 24 -1.65 16.43 -9.97
CA GLY A 24 -2.12 16.03 -8.65
C GLY A 24 -3.11 17.02 -8.03
N TYR A 25 -2.92 18.31 -8.29
CA TYR A 25 -3.85 19.35 -7.83
C TYR A 25 -5.24 19.19 -8.48
N TRP A 26 -5.28 18.92 -9.79
CA TRP A 26 -6.54 18.70 -10.50
C TRP A 26 -7.26 17.43 -10.02
N ALA A 27 -6.51 16.35 -9.79
CA ALA A 27 -7.05 15.12 -9.22
C ALA A 27 -7.64 15.35 -7.82
N ALA A 28 -6.90 16.05 -6.95
CA ALA A 28 -7.36 16.40 -5.60
C ALA A 28 -8.63 17.25 -5.63
N ARG A 29 -8.71 18.23 -6.54
CA ARG A 29 -9.88 19.11 -6.67
C ARG A 29 -11.13 18.33 -7.11
N LYS A 30 -11.00 17.43 -8.07
CA LYS A 30 -12.09 16.53 -8.50
C LYS A 30 -12.51 15.59 -7.38
N ALA A 31 -11.55 14.99 -6.68
CA ALA A 31 -11.81 14.08 -5.56
C ALA A 31 -12.51 14.78 -4.39
N PHE A 32 -12.12 16.01 -4.05
CA PHE A 32 -12.75 16.79 -2.99
C PHE A 32 -14.20 17.16 -3.32
N SER A 33 -14.45 17.64 -4.55
CA SER A 33 -15.80 17.92 -5.03
C SER A 33 -16.69 16.67 -4.98
N LEU A 34 -16.14 15.52 -5.39
CA LEU A 34 -16.82 14.24 -5.32
C LEU A 34 -17.16 13.86 -3.87
N ALA A 35 -16.19 13.92 -2.96
CA ALA A 35 -16.40 13.58 -1.54
C ALA A 35 -17.51 14.42 -0.89
N LYS A 36 -17.57 15.73 -1.21
CA LYS A 36 -18.65 16.60 -0.73
C LYS A 36 -20.02 16.18 -1.27
N SER A 37 -20.12 15.86 -2.55
CA SER A 37 -21.36 15.34 -3.16
C SER A 37 -21.82 14.03 -2.52
N LEU A 38 -20.88 13.13 -2.18
CA LEU A 38 -21.20 11.88 -1.49
C LEU A 38 -21.61 12.08 -0.03
N SER A 39 -21.03 13.06 0.66
CA SER A 39 -21.30 13.31 2.07
C SER A 39 -22.75 13.75 2.34
N THR A 40 -23.42 14.36 1.37
CA THR A 40 -24.82 14.80 1.52
C THR A 40 -25.84 13.68 1.35
N GLY A 41 -25.44 12.51 0.82
CA GLY A 41 -26.33 11.35 0.62
C GLY A 41 -27.41 11.52 -0.45
N ASN A 42 -27.48 12.69 -1.10
CA ASN A 42 -28.49 12.99 -2.12
C ASN A 42 -28.09 12.49 -3.53
N ALA A 43 -26.82 12.12 -3.73
CA ALA A 43 -26.31 11.65 -5.01
C ALA A 43 -26.81 10.22 -5.31
N LYS A 44 -27.82 10.09 -6.17
CA LYS A 44 -28.41 8.80 -6.59
C LYS A 44 -27.62 8.07 -7.68
N SER A 45 -26.76 8.78 -8.41
CA SER A 45 -26.00 8.24 -9.56
C SER A 45 -24.69 7.55 -9.17
N PHE A 46 -24.16 7.82 -7.97
CA PHE A 46 -22.90 7.25 -7.52
C PHE A 46 -23.15 6.11 -6.53
N LEU A 47 -22.98 4.88 -7.00
CA LEU A 47 -23.10 3.68 -6.17
C LEU A 47 -21.77 3.40 -5.48
N TYR A 48 -21.79 3.28 -4.14
CA TYR A 48 -20.66 2.79 -3.37
C TYR A 48 -21.14 1.76 -2.34
N ASP A 49 -20.34 0.70 -2.13
CA ASP A 49 -20.62 -0.32 -1.13
C ASP A 49 -20.47 0.25 0.29
N LYS A 50 -21.57 0.71 0.89
CA LYS A 50 -21.62 1.14 2.31
C LYS A 50 -21.38 -0.02 3.29
N ASN A 51 -21.53 -1.27 2.84
CA ASN A 51 -21.67 -2.47 3.69
C ASN A 51 -20.43 -3.40 3.75
N LYS A 52 -19.19 -2.91 3.58
CA LYS A 52 -17.97 -3.75 3.77
C LYS A 52 -17.38 -3.76 5.18
N ASN A 53 -18.08 -3.19 6.17
CA ASN A 53 -17.65 -3.19 7.57
C ASN A 53 -18.29 -4.32 8.39
N LYS A 54 -18.00 -5.58 8.01
CA LYS A 54 -18.00 -6.73 8.93
C LYS A 54 -16.87 -7.69 8.57
N LYS A 55 -15.64 -7.20 8.34
CA LYS A 55 -14.48 -8.08 8.46
C LYS A 55 -14.28 -8.35 9.95
N LYS A 56 -14.80 -9.48 10.46
CA LYS A 56 -14.36 -10.07 11.73
C LYS A 56 -12.83 -10.03 11.73
N LYS A 57 -12.22 -9.30 12.66
CA LYS A 57 -10.80 -9.46 12.95
C LYS A 57 -10.63 -10.92 13.39
N ARG A 58 -10.21 -11.82 12.48
CA ARG A 58 -9.73 -13.13 12.89
C ARG A 58 -8.41 -12.89 13.62
N THR A 59 -8.47 -12.75 14.93
CA THR A 59 -7.28 -12.89 15.76
C THR A 59 -6.83 -14.34 15.61
N LYS A 60 -5.67 -14.59 14.99
CA LYS A 60 -5.04 -15.91 15.06
C LYS A 60 -4.55 -16.07 16.49
N SER A 61 -5.32 -16.79 17.30
CA SER A 61 -4.88 -17.28 18.61
C SER A 61 -3.77 -18.30 18.37
N TRP A 62 -2.56 -18.00 18.83
CA TRP A 62 -1.38 -18.88 18.78
C TRP A 62 -1.50 -20.05 19.77
N LYS A 63 -2.63 -20.76 19.78
CA LYS A 63 -2.85 -21.86 20.73
C LYS A 63 -2.66 -23.26 20.16
N ASN A 64 -2.40 -23.41 18.86
CA ASN A 64 -2.21 -24.74 18.24
C ASN A 64 -0.93 -24.80 17.41
N LEU A 65 0.20 -24.45 18.01
CA LEU A 65 1.49 -25.02 17.63
C LEU A 65 1.71 -26.17 18.61
N ASN A 66 1.44 -27.42 18.20
CA ASN A 66 1.92 -28.65 18.84
C ASN A 66 1.22 -29.86 18.20
N GLN A 67 1.89 -30.49 17.23
CA GLN A 67 1.82 -31.96 17.05
C GLN A 67 2.95 -32.50 16.15
N TYR A 68 4.02 -31.74 15.84
CA TYR A 68 5.15 -32.25 15.01
C TYR A 68 6.55 -31.76 15.42
N ASP A 69 6.74 -31.25 16.64
CA ASP A 69 8.05 -30.75 17.09
C ASP A 69 8.79 -31.65 18.11
N SER A 70 8.18 -32.72 18.63
CA SER A 70 8.86 -33.60 19.59
C SER A 70 9.78 -34.66 18.96
N LEU A 71 9.56 -35.02 17.68
CA LEU A 71 10.36 -36.07 17.02
C LEU A 71 11.52 -35.52 16.16
N ASN A 72 11.46 -34.26 15.70
CA ASN A 72 12.58 -33.64 14.97
C ASN A 72 13.69 -33.11 15.89
N CYS A 73 13.41 -32.80 17.16
CA CYS A 73 14.43 -32.33 18.11
C CYS A 73 15.41 -33.45 18.54
N ILE A 74 14.96 -34.72 18.56
CA ILE A 74 15.81 -35.85 18.95
C ILE A 74 16.75 -36.24 17.81
N VAL A 75 16.29 -36.16 16.55
CA VAL A 75 17.10 -36.52 15.38
C VAL A 75 18.20 -35.50 15.12
N ILE A 76 17.95 -34.20 15.35
CA ILE A 76 18.97 -33.16 15.14
C ILE A 76 20.05 -33.17 16.24
N SER A 77 19.71 -33.59 17.47
CA SER A 77 20.68 -33.64 18.58
C SER A 77 21.68 -34.81 18.47
N LYS A 78 21.32 -35.93 17.84
CA LYS A 78 22.25 -37.07 17.66
C LYS A 78 23.29 -36.88 16.55
N MET A 79 23.12 -35.90 15.67
CA MET A 79 24.00 -35.70 14.51
C MET A 79 25.24 -34.85 14.84
N LYS A 80 25.32 -34.27 16.04
CA LYS A 80 26.36 -33.30 16.42
C LYS A 80 27.47 -33.86 17.32
N ASP A 81 27.40 -35.14 17.66
CA ASP A 81 28.39 -35.86 18.48
C ASP A 81 29.20 -36.90 17.67
N SER A 82 29.34 -36.71 16.35
CA SER A 82 30.21 -37.52 15.49
C SER A 82 31.09 -36.66 14.59
N HIS A 83 31.92 -35.82 15.21
CA HIS A 83 33.34 -35.66 14.89
C HIS A 83 34.04 -34.75 15.90
#